data_AF-A0A1I3YC53-F1
#
_entry.id   AF-A0A1I3YC53-F1
#
_cell.length_a   1.000
_cell.length_b   1.000
_cell.length_c   1.000
_cell.angle_alpha   90.00
_cell.angle_beta   90.00
_cell.angle_gamma   90.00
#
_symmetry.space_group_name_H-M   'P 1'
#
loop_
_entity.id
_entity.type
_entity.pdbx_description
1 polymer ?
#
loop_
_entity_poly.entity_id
_entity_poly.type
_entity_poly.pdbx_seq_one_letter_code
_entity_poly.pdbx_strand_id
1 'polypeptide(L)' 'MANTKLYAPARPGLLIPMPDRDNRPIPAEGIAADLAKLYYRRLFDDGDIVEVKPTTDRPAAKRAALNRK' A
#
# COMPACT_ATOMS: atom_id res chain seq x y z
N MET A 1 -20.92 -0.55 -5.00
CA MET A 1 -19.75 -0.32 -5.87
C MET A 1 -18.52 -0.54 -5.02
N ALA A 2 -17.67 -1.50 -5.35
CA ALA A 2 -16.46 -1.76 -4.56
C ALA A 2 -15.48 -0.60 -4.82
N ASN A 3 -15.34 0.30 -3.84
CA ASN A 3 -14.42 1.45 -3.90
C ASN A 3 -13.01 1.00 -3.50
N THR A 4 -12.56 -0.09 -4.12
CA THR A 4 -11.22 -0.61 -3.89
C THR A 4 -10.23 0.30 -4.59
N LYS A 5 -9.38 0.96 -3.81
CA LYS A 5 -8.29 1.80 -4.31
C LYS A 5 -6.95 1.32 -3.76
N LEU A 6 -5.86 1.81 -4.33
CA LEU A 6 -4.52 1.48 -3.87
C LEU A 6 -4.16 2.39 -2.68
N TYR A 7 -3.83 1.79 -1.54
CA TYR A 7 -3.39 2.49 -0.34
C TYR A 7 -2.03 1.96 0.11
N ALA A 8 -1.12 2.86 0.44
CA ALA A 8 0.18 2.53 1.01
C ALA A 8 0.31 3.09 2.43
N PRO A 9 1.22 2.57 3.26
CA PRO A 9 1.51 3.16 4.55
C PRO A 9 2.01 4.60 4.34
N ALA A 10 1.57 5.52 5.19
CA ALA A 10 1.96 6.93 5.11
C ALA A 10 3.47 7.14 5.31
N ARG A 11 4.14 6.19 5.98
CA ARG A 11 5.58 6.22 6.24
C ARG A 11 6.24 4.91 5.81
N PRO A 12 7.40 4.97 5.14
CA PRO A 12 8.15 3.77 4.81
C PRO A 12 8.57 3.05 6.10
N GLY A 13 8.31 1.73 6.17
CA GLY A 13 8.61 0.90 7.34
C GLY A 13 7.51 0.86 8.42
N LEU A 14 6.38 1.58 8.22
CA LEU A 14 5.23 1.46 9.11
C LEU A 14 4.57 0.08 8.94
N LEU A 15 4.51 -0.70 10.02
CA LEU A 15 3.97 -2.05 10.03
C LEU A 15 2.49 -2.04 10.42
N ILE A 16 1.61 -1.96 9.41
CA ILE A 16 0.16 -2.01 9.61
C ILE A 16 -0.33 -3.44 9.31
N PRO A 17 -0.87 -4.18 10.29
CA PRO A 17 -1.25 -5.58 10.08
C PRO A 17 -2.50 -5.69 9.20
N MET A 18 -2.50 -6.55 8.19
CA MET A 18 -3.67 -6.79 7.37
C MET A 18 -4.49 -7.96 7.90
N PRO A 19 -5.68 -7.75 8.48
CA PRO A 19 -6.50 -8.86 8.98
C PRO A 19 -6.96 -9.80 7.86
N ASP A 20 -7.09 -9.29 6.63
CA ASP A 20 -7.49 -10.08 5.46
C ASP A 20 -6.36 -10.93 4.85
N ARG A 21 -5.11 -10.77 5.32
CA ARG A 21 -3.92 -11.46 4.79
C ARG A 21 -3.08 -12.07 5.89
N ASP A 22 -3.70 -12.81 6.80
CA ASP A 22 -3.02 -13.50 7.91
C ASP A 22 -2.14 -12.56 8.75
N ASN A 23 -2.60 -11.32 8.98
CA ASN A 23 -1.85 -10.27 9.68
C ASN A 23 -0.51 -9.88 9.04
N ARG A 24 -0.29 -10.16 7.75
CA ARG A 24 0.87 -9.65 7.02
C ARG A 24 0.85 -8.12 6.99
N PRO A 25 2.00 -7.44 7.14
CA PRO A 25 2.05 -6.00 7.11
C PRO A 25 1.72 -5.45 5.71
N ILE A 26 1.14 -4.24 5.65
CA ILE A 26 0.94 -3.53 4.40
C ILE A 26 2.32 -3.24 3.76
N PRO A 27 2.58 -3.70 2.51
CA PRO A 27 3.80 -3.36 1.78
C PRO A 27 3.88 -1.87 1.45
N ALA A 28 5.10 -1.34 1.38
CA ALA A 28 5.35 0.06 1.01
C ALA A 28 4.85 0.43 -0.40
N GLU A 29 4.76 -0.56 -1.30
CA GLU A 29 4.22 -0.38 -2.66
C GLU A 29 2.69 -0.19 -2.68
N GLY A 30 2.03 -0.45 -1.55
CA GLY A 30 0.59 -0.33 -1.38
C GLY A 30 -0.18 -1.61 -1.66
N ILE A 31 -1.44 -1.62 -1.21
CA ILE A 31 -2.40 -2.70 -1.38
C ILE A 31 -3.74 -2.16 -1.83
N ALA A 32 -4.46 -2.97 -2.59
CA ALA A 32 -5.84 -2.72 -2.92
C ALA A 32 -6.67 -2.86 -1.64
N ALA A 33 -7.09 -1.73 -1.06
CA ALA A 33 -7.91 -1.67 0.14
C ALA A 33 -9.28 -1.09 -0.19
N ASP A 34 -10.30 -1.61 0.47
CA ASP A 34 -11.68 -1.09 0.39
C ASP A 34 -12.01 -0.30 1.65
N LEU A 35 -12.27 1.00 1.47
CA LEU A 35 -12.67 1.88 2.58
C LEU A 35 -14.11 1.63 3.07
N ALA A 36 -14.88 0.76 2.41
CA ALA A 36 -16.13 0.27 2.98
C ALA A 36 -15.89 -0.61 4.23
N LYS A 37 -14.68 -1.17 4.39
CA LYS A 37 -14.29 -1.86 5.61
C LYS A 37 -13.85 -0.85 6.67
N LEU A 38 -14.47 -0.93 7.84
CA LEU A 38 -14.20 -0.04 8.98
C LEU A 38 -12.71 0.00 9.37
N TYR A 39 -11.99 -1.12 9.21
CA TYR A 39 -10.56 -1.22 9.50
C TYR A 39 -9.73 -0.26 8.64
N TYR A 40 -9.81 -0.36 7.31
CA TYR A 40 -9.05 0.52 6.41
C TYR A 40 -9.56 1.95 6.46
N ARG A 41 -10.86 2.15 6.72
CA ARG A 41 -11.42 3.48 6.92
C ARG A 41 -10.76 4.22 8.08
N ARG A 42 -10.63 3.55 9.25
CA ARG A 42 -9.95 4.12 10.42
C ARG A 42 -8.50 4.45 10.13
N LEU A 43 -7.74 3.52 9.55
CA LEU A 43 -6.35 3.77 9.16
C LEU A 43 -6.19 4.97 8.23
N PHE A 44 -7.14 5.17 7.31
CA PHE A 44 -7.14 6.31 6.41
C PHE A 44 -7.47 7.62 7.16
N ASP A 45 -8.48 7.60 8.02
CA ASP A 45 -8.89 8.76 8.82
C ASP A 45 -7.82 9.16 9.85
N ASP A 46 -7.10 8.18 10.42
CA ASP A 46 -5.96 8.38 11.34
C ASP A 46 -4.69 8.85 10.62
N GLY A 47 -4.66 8.74 9.28
CA GLY A 47 -3.50 9.12 8.45
C GLY A 47 -2.38 8.07 8.45
N ASP A 48 -2.65 6.83 8.86
CA ASP A 48 -1.72 5.71 8.81
C ASP A 48 -1.52 5.18 7.38
N ILE A 49 -2.57 5.26 6.54
CA ILE A 49 -2.51 4.91 5.11
C ILE A 49 -2.91 6.09 4.23
N VAL A 50 -2.30 6.16 3.04
CA VAL A 50 -2.56 7.21 2.05
C VAL A 50 -2.95 6.58 0.71
N GLU A 51 -3.89 7.22 0.00
CA GLU A 51 -4.29 6.80 -1.35
C GLU A 51 -3.12 7.04 -2.31
N VAL A 52 -2.60 5.96 -2.90
CA VAL A 52 -1.61 6.03 -3.96
C VAL A 52 -2.35 6.24 -5.27
N LYS A 53 -2.31 7.46 -5.78
CA LYS A 53 -2.76 7.73 -7.14
C LYS A 53 -1.74 7.13 -8.10
N PRO A 54 -2.12 6.22 -9.02
CA PRO A 54 -1.21 5.78 -10.05
C PRO A 54 -0.88 6.98 -10.94
N THR A 55 0.29 7.58 -10.75
CA THR A 55 0.82 8.54 -11.71
C THR A 55 1.18 7.74 -12.96
N THR A 56 0.54 8.05 -14.08
CA THR A 56 0.77 7.42 -15.40
C THR A 56 2.18 7.69 -15.96
N ASP A 57 3.07 8.31 -15.19
CA ASP A 57 4.41 8.64 -15.60
C ASP A 57 5.45 7.89 -14.76
N ARG A 58 6.09 6.94 -15.46
CA ARG A 58 7.54 6.63 -15.46
C ARG A 58 7.82 5.14 -15.20
N PRO A 59 8.61 4.50 -16.08
CA PRO A 59 8.69 3.05 -16.20
C PRO A 59 9.34 2.44 -14.96
N ALA A 60 8.94 1.21 -14.65
CA ALA A 60 9.59 0.34 -13.69
C ALA A 60 11.12 0.43 -13.83
N ALA A 61 11.76 1.19 -12.95
CA ALA A 61 13.20 1.27 -12.89
C ALA A 61 13.71 -0.07 -12.36
N LYS A 62 14.01 -0.96 -13.32
CA LYS A 62 14.98 -2.06 -13.27
C LYS A 62 15.40 -2.49 -11.86
N ARG A 63 14.69 -3.48 -11.30
CA ARG A 63 15.41 -4.51 -10.54
C ARG A 63 16.06 -5.45 -11.57
N ALA A 64 17.35 -5.75 -11.33
CA ALA A 64 18.33 -6.50 -12.15
C ALA A 64 19.14 -5.61 -13.12
N ALA A 65 20.45 -5.42 -12.99
CA ALA A 65 21.47 -6.28 -12.39
C ALA A 65 22.57 -5.46 -11.71
N LEU A 66 22.63 -5.53 -10.37
CA LEU A 66 23.91 -5.50 -9.67
C LEU A 66 24.32 -6.96 -9.53
N ASN A 67 25.04 -7.48 -10.52
CA ASN A 67 25.66 -8.79 -10.40
C ASN A 67 27.08 -8.74 -11.00
N ARG A 68 28.05 -8.71 -10.06
CA ARG A 68 29.42 -9.24 -10.12
C ARG A 68 30.49 -8.55 -10.97
N LYS A 69 31.50 -8.10 -10.21
CA LYS A 69 32.96 -8.19 -10.39
C LYS A 69 33.63 -7.36 -11.48
#